data_AF-A0A068QX94-F1
#
_entry.id   AF-A0A068QX94-F1
#
_cell.length_a   1.000
_cell.length_b   1.000
_cell.length_c   1.000
_cell.angle_alpha   90.00
_cell.angle_beta   90.00
_cell.angle_gamma   90.00
#
_symmetry.space_group_name_H-M   'P 1'
#
loop_
_entity.id
_entity.type
_entity.pdbx_description
1 polymer ?
#
loop_
_entity_poly.entity_id
_entity_poly.type
_entity_poly.pdbx_seq_one_letter_code
_entity_poly.pdbx_strand_id
1 'polypeptide(L)'
;MTNDELIDKLKELFPVFFGTYDGDDAVYLVFGSFGSFFSDLINLYGSGNVEPRSYFYSNIENSYKNNEVLIKEIENIFGFIDKLFSFQDDGVRDILNTCIFEAIMGSDYSYNLARKYLSKETYNHYLEITKR
;
A
#
# COMPACT_ATOMS: atom_id res chain seq x y z
N MET A 1 7.93 3.97 16.85
CA MET A 1 6.49 4.25 16.66
C MET A 1 5.74 3.03 17.16
N THR A 2 4.67 3.19 17.93
CA THR A 2 3.87 2.03 18.37
C THR A 2 2.99 1.52 17.23
N ASN A 3 2.48 0.30 17.38
CA ASN A 3 1.51 -0.26 16.43
C ASN A 3 0.23 0.58 16.36
N ASP A 4 -0.24 1.09 17.50
CA ASP A 4 -1.42 1.94 17.56
C ASP A 4 -1.17 3.27 16.83
N GLU A 5 -0.01 3.89 17.02
CA GLU A 5 0.38 5.12 16.29
C GLU A 5 0.46 4.91 14.77
N LEU A 6 0.90 3.72 14.32
CA LEU A 6 0.94 3.36 12.90
C LEU A 6 -0.47 3.24 12.32
N ILE A 7 -1.36 2.53 13.04
CA ILE A 7 -2.76 2.34 12.63
C ILE A 7 -3.48 3.69 12.61
N ASP A 8 -3.31 4.53 13.62
CA ASP A 8 -3.95 5.85 13.69
C ASP A 8 -3.52 6.76 12.52
N LYS A 9 -2.23 6.75 12.16
CA LYS A 9 -1.75 7.48 10.98
C LYS A 9 -2.33 6.93 9.68
N LEU A 10 -2.43 5.60 9.56
CA LEU A 10 -3.05 4.98 8.39
C LEU A 10 -4.53 5.41 8.27
N LYS A 11 -5.26 5.44 9.39
CA LYS A 11 -6.66 5.90 9.48
C LYS A 11 -6.82 7.35 9.06
N GLU A 12 -5.93 8.22 9.53
CA GLU A 12 -5.96 9.65 9.20
C GLU A 12 -5.71 9.90 7.70
N LEU A 13 -4.73 9.20 7.12
CA LEU A 13 -4.26 9.46 5.76
C LEU A 13 -5.08 8.76 4.67
N PHE A 14 -5.65 7.59 4.97
CA PHE A 14 -6.34 6.74 3.99
C PHE A 14 -7.75 6.37 4.44
N PRO A 15 -8.66 7.35 4.60
CA PRO A 15 -10.01 7.10 5.09
C PRO A 15 -10.85 6.25 4.13
N VAL A 16 -10.53 6.23 2.83
CA VAL A 16 -11.25 5.37 1.86
C VAL A 16 -11.00 3.89 2.16
N PHE A 17 -9.75 3.52 2.49
CA PHE A 17 -9.43 2.16 2.92
C PHE A 17 -10.21 1.77 4.18
N PHE A 18 -10.24 2.63 5.21
CA PHE A 18 -11.00 2.34 6.43
C PHE A 18 -12.52 2.41 6.27
N GLY A 19 -13.02 3.08 5.23
CA GLY A 19 -14.44 3.03 4.86
C GLY A 19 -14.83 1.69 4.21
N THR A 20 -13.88 0.92 3.70
CA THR A 20 -14.13 -0.36 3.02
C THR A 20 -13.64 -1.57 3.81
N TYR A 21 -12.71 -1.38 4.74
CA TYR A 21 -12.15 -2.37 5.66
C TYR A 21 -13.00 -2.46 6.94
N ASP A 22 -13.54 -3.64 7.22
CA ASP A 22 -14.39 -3.89 8.39
C ASP A 22 -13.63 -4.81 9.37
N GLY A 23 -12.75 -4.23 10.17
CA GLY A 23 -11.90 -4.97 11.12
C GLY A 23 -11.28 -4.09 12.20
N ASP A 24 -11.20 -4.62 13.42
CA ASP A 24 -10.39 -4.07 14.52
C ASP A 24 -9.31 -5.10 14.84
N ASP A 25 -8.40 -5.28 13.89
CA ASP A 25 -7.42 -6.36 13.89
C ASP A 25 -6.03 -5.90 14.36
N ALA A 26 -5.17 -6.88 14.63
CA ALA A 26 -3.75 -6.64 14.89
C ALA A 26 -3.06 -5.93 13.70
N VAL A 27 -2.01 -5.16 13.97
CA VAL A 27 -1.31 -4.31 12.99
C VAL A 27 -0.97 -5.01 11.66
N TYR A 28 -0.52 -6.26 11.70
CA TYR A 28 -0.16 -7.02 10.50
C TYR A 28 -1.37 -7.35 9.61
N LEU A 29 -2.55 -7.57 10.20
CA LEU A 29 -3.77 -7.83 9.44
C LEU A 29 -4.28 -6.54 8.78
N VAL A 30 -4.24 -5.42 9.52
CA VAL A 30 -4.58 -4.10 8.98
C VAL A 30 -3.65 -3.74 7.82
N PHE A 31 -2.34 -3.84 8.01
CA PHE A 31 -1.37 -3.50 6.97
C PHE A 31 -1.35 -4.50 5.81
N GLY A 32 -1.60 -5.80 6.05
CA GLY A 32 -1.74 -6.79 4.98
C GLY A 32 -2.97 -6.53 4.10
N SER A 33 -4.08 -6.15 4.74
CA SER A 33 -5.29 -5.70 4.05
C SER A 33 -5.03 -4.43 3.25
N PHE A 34 -4.29 -3.48 3.83
CA PHE A 34 -3.88 -2.24 3.17
C PHE A 34 -2.94 -2.48 1.98
N GLY A 35 -1.99 -3.41 2.08
CA GLY A 35 -1.13 -3.79 0.97
C GLY A 35 -1.90 -4.43 -0.18
N SER A 36 -2.88 -5.28 0.13
CA SER A 36 -3.80 -5.84 -0.86
C SER A 36 -4.61 -4.74 -1.55
N PHE A 37 -5.17 -3.81 -0.75
CA PHE A 37 -5.87 -2.62 -1.26
C PHE A 37 -4.99 -1.80 -2.20
N PHE A 38 -3.74 -1.58 -1.82
CA PHE A 38 -2.80 -0.82 -2.63
C PHE A 38 -2.48 -1.54 -3.96
N SER A 39 -2.28 -2.86 -3.93
CA SER A 39 -2.09 -3.68 -5.12
C SER A 39 -3.27 -3.55 -6.09
N ASP A 40 -4.49 -3.59 -5.57
CA ASP A 40 -5.71 -3.39 -6.36
C ASP A 40 -5.79 -2.00 -6.99
N LEU A 41 -5.38 -0.93 -6.28
CA LEU A 41 -5.30 0.41 -6.86
C LEU A 41 -4.31 0.46 -8.03
N ILE A 42 -3.12 -0.15 -7.87
CA ILE A 42 -2.10 -0.21 -8.92
C ILE A 42 -2.62 -0.98 -10.13
N ASN A 43 -3.29 -2.11 -9.92
CA ASN A 43 -3.85 -2.93 -10.99
C ASN A 43 -5.00 -2.21 -11.72
N LEU A 44 -5.87 -1.52 -10.98
CA LEU A 44 -6.91 -0.68 -11.54
C LEU A 44 -6.31 0.44 -12.40
N TYR A 45 -5.23 1.08 -11.94
CA TYR A 45 -4.53 2.12 -12.69
C TYR A 45 -3.87 1.57 -13.97
N GLY A 46 -3.16 0.45 -13.86
CA GLY A 46 -2.37 -0.10 -14.97
C GLY A 46 -3.18 -0.84 -16.03
N SER A 47 -4.19 -1.60 -15.60
CA SER A 47 -4.94 -2.53 -16.45
C SER A 47 -6.43 -2.20 -16.58
N GLY A 48 -6.95 -1.26 -15.79
CA GLY A 48 -8.38 -0.95 -15.72
C GLY A 48 -9.22 -2.03 -15.05
N ASN A 49 -8.60 -3.09 -14.52
CA ASN A 49 -9.26 -4.21 -13.88
C ASN A 49 -8.64 -4.48 -12.52
N VAL A 50 -9.43 -5.04 -11.62
CA VAL A 50 -8.99 -5.57 -10.32
C VAL A 50 -9.14 -7.10 -10.34
N GLU A 51 -8.20 -7.82 -9.74
CA GLU A 51 -8.33 -9.27 -9.60
C GLU A 51 -9.55 -9.65 -8.72
N PRO A 52 -10.08 -10.88 -8.80
CA PRO A 52 -11.26 -11.28 -8.06
C PRO A 52 -11.06 -11.13 -6.53
N ARG A 53 -11.71 -10.10 -5.97
CA ARG A 53 -11.99 -9.82 -4.55
C ARG A 53 -10.98 -10.30 -3.52
N SER A 54 -10.27 -9.35 -2.94
CA SER A 54 -9.71 -9.50 -1.60
C SER A 54 -10.82 -9.76 -0.56
N TYR A 55 -10.61 -10.71 0.35
CA TYR A 55 -11.54 -10.99 1.46
C TYR A 55 -11.64 -9.86 2.49
N PHE A 56 -10.76 -8.86 2.40
CA PHE A 56 -10.50 -7.89 3.47
C PHE A 56 -11.20 -6.54 3.30
N TYR A 57 -11.74 -6.19 2.13
CA TYR A 57 -12.45 -4.92 1.93
C TYR A 57 -13.48 -4.97 0.80
N SER A 58 -14.42 -4.02 0.81
CA SER A 58 -15.48 -3.89 -0.20
C SER A 58 -15.01 -3.25 -1.53
N ASN A 59 -15.85 -3.33 -2.57
CA ASN A 59 -15.47 -3.10 -3.96
C ASN A 59 -14.95 -1.67 -4.25
N ILE A 60 -13.65 -1.53 -4.56
CA ILE A 60 -12.96 -0.24 -4.71
C ILE A 60 -13.26 0.51 -6.02
N GLU A 61 -13.69 -0.19 -7.07
CA GLU A 61 -13.91 0.38 -8.41
C GLU A 61 -14.94 1.51 -8.40
N ASN A 62 -15.88 1.47 -7.46
CA ASN A 62 -16.88 2.53 -7.32
C ASN A 62 -16.33 3.81 -6.71
N SER A 63 -15.26 3.72 -5.92
CA SER A 63 -14.62 4.85 -5.24
C SER A 63 -13.63 5.59 -6.14
N TYR A 64 -13.06 4.92 -7.15
CA TYR A 64 -11.99 5.46 -8.00
C TYR A 64 -12.34 5.50 -9.49
N LYS A 65 -13.51 6.06 -9.84
CA LYS A 65 -13.94 6.24 -11.24
C LYS A 65 -13.17 7.33 -12.00
N ASN A 66 -12.40 8.15 -11.29
CA ASN A 66 -11.56 9.20 -11.86
C ASN A 66 -10.09 8.82 -11.70
N ASN A 67 -9.39 8.64 -12.83
CA ASN A 67 -7.97 8.29 -12.86
C ASN A 67 -7.06 9.32 -12.14
N GLU A 68 -7.43 10.60 -12.11
CA GLU A 68 -6.67 11.63 -11.38
C GLU A 68 -6.75 11.42 -9.87
N VAL A 69 -7.90 11.00 -9.36
CA VAL A 69 -8.09 10.68 -7.94
C VAL A 69 -7.32 9.39 -7.60
N LEU A 70 -7.40 8.38 -8.47
CA LEU A 70 -6.69 7.12 -8.30
C LEU A 70 -5.17 7.30 -8.25
N ILE A 71 -4.59 8.01 -9.22
CA ILE A 71 -3.14 8.20 -9.25
C ILE A 71 -2.64 9.04 -8.08
N LYS A 72 -3.44 10.00 -7.62
CA LYS A 72 -3.11 10.81 -6.44
C LYS A 72 -3.12 9.96 -5.17
N GLU A 73 -4.07 9.03 -5.04
CA GLU A 73 -4.09 8.09 -3.92
C GLU A 73 -2.85 7.19 -3.92
N ILE A 74 -2.51 6.62 -5.09
CA ILE A 74 -1.29 5.81 -5.26
C ILE A 74 -0.03 6.58 -4.87
N GLU A 75 0.09 7.84 -5.33
CA GLU A 75 1.20 8.72 -4.98
C GLU A 75 1.28 8.99 -3.46
N ASN A 76 0.13 9.26 -2.82
CA ASN A 76 0.07 9.44 -1.38
C ASN A 76 0.53 8.18 -0.62
N ILE A 77 0.14 6.99 -1.08
CA ILE A 77 0.56 5.72 -0.46
C ILE A 77 2.07 5.53 -0.59
N PHE A 78 2.65 5.76 -1.77
CA PHE A 78 4.11 5.70 -1.92
C PHE A 78 4.84 6.72 -1.04
N GLY A 79 4.34 7.96 -0.94
CA GLY A 79 4.90 8.96 -0.04
C GLY A 79 4.80 8.56 1.45
N PHE A 80 3.72 7.89 1.84
CA PHE A 80 3.57 7.32 3.18
C PHE A 80 4.57 6.19 3.44
N ILE A 81 4.77 5.28 2.48
CA ILE A 81 5.77 4.20 2.57
C ILE A 81 7.18 4.77 2.75
N ASP A 82 7.56 5.78 1.97
CA ASP A 82 8.86 6.45 2.11
C ASP A 82 9.04 7.05 3.51
N LYS A 83 8.01 7.75 3.99
CA LYS A 83 8.02 8.32 5.34
C LYS A 83 8.16 7.22 6.39
N LEU A 84 7.44 6.11 6.26
CA LEU A 84 7.56 4.98 7.16
C LEU A 84 8.96 4.36 7.16
N PHE A 85 9.54 4.17 5.97
CA PHE A 85 10.87 3.59 5.82
C PHE A 85 11.96 4.46 6.49
N SER A 86 11.80 5.79 6.45
CA SER A 86 12.73 6.74 7.06
C SER A 86 12.83 6.66 8.59
N PHE A 87 11.86 6.06 9.28
CA PHE A 87 11.93 5.93 10.75
C PHE A 87 13.00 4.95 11.23
N GLN A 88 13.55 4.13 10.32
CA GLN A 88 14.60 3.13 10.60
C GLN A 88 14.29 2.20 11.79
N ASP A 89 13.00 1.93 12.04
CA ASP A 89 12.53 1.02 13.06
C ASP A 89 12.35 -0.38 12.45
N ASP A 90 12.92 -1.41 13.09
CA ASP A 90 12.93 -2.77 12.55
C ASP A 90 11.51 -3.36 12.47
N GLY A 91 10.62 -3.01 13.39
CA GLY A 91 9.22 -3.45 13.35
C GLY A 91 8.45 -2.80 12.18
N VAL A 92 8.65 -1.50 11.96
CA VAL A 92 8.06 -0.79 10.80
C VAL A 92 8.59 -1.39 9.49
N ARG A 93 9.89 -1.68 9.41
CA ARG A 93 10.49 -2.31 8.23
C ARG A 93 9.90 -3.70 7.98
N ASP A 94 9.73 -4.51 9.01
CA ASP A 94 9.14 -5.84 8.87
C ASP A 94 7.70 -5.80 8.34
N ILE A 95 6.89 -4.84 8.83
CA ILE A 95 5.55 -4.57 8.32
C ILE A 95 5.59 -4.13 6.85
N LEU A 96 6.46 -3.18 6.49
CA LEU A 96 6.58 -2.73 5.09
C LEU A 96 6.97 -3.89 4.16
N ASN A 97 7.91 -4.72 4.58
CA ASN A 97 8.38 -5.85 3.80
C ASN A 97 7.25 -6.87 3.59
N THR A 98 6.67 -7.36 4.68
CA THR A 98 5.73 -8.49 4.69
C THR A 98 4.34 -8.09 4.18
N CYS A 99 3.88 -6.87 4.50
CA CYS A 99 2.50 -6.49 4.21
C CYS A 99 2.38 -5.64 2.95
N ILE A 100 3.39 -4.85 2.58
CA ILE A 100 3.27 -3.85 1.50
C ILE A 100 4.11 -4.24 0.29
N PHE A 101 5.42 -4.42 0.45
CA PHE A 101 6.32 -4.72 -0.65
C PHE A 101 6.04 -6.07 -1.30
N GLU A 102 5.78 -7.10 -0.49
CA GLU A 102 5.34 -8.40 -1.01
C GLU A 102 4.00 -8.31 -1.76
N ALA A 103 3.05 -7.51 -1.27
CA ALA A 103 1.72 -7.39 -1.88
C ALA A 103 1.73 -6.73 -3.27
N ILE A 104 2.69 -5.83 -3.53
CA ILE A 104 2.82 -5.13 -4.82
C ILE A 104 3.91 -5.74 -5.73
N MET A 105 4.62 -6.77 -5.26
CA MET A 105 5.64 -7.47 -6.01
C MET A 105 5.06 -8.14 -7.27
N GLY A 106 5.87 -8.22 -8.33
CA GLY A 106 5.53 -9.01 -9.53
C GLY A 106 4.67 -8.28 -10.57
N SER A 107 4.18 -7.08 -10.28
CA SER A 107 3.49 -6.22 -11.25
C SER A 107 4.44 -5.20 -11.87
N ASP A 108 4.55 -5.20 -13.20
CA ASP A 108 5.33 -4.22 -13.97
C ASP A 108 4.88 -2.77 -13.68
N TYR A 109 3.58 -2.59 -13.41
CA TYR A 109 3.02 -1.30 -13.03
C TYR A 109 3.57 -0.86 -11.67
N SER A 110 3.62 -1.76 -10.69
CA SER A 110 4.19 -1.49 -9.38
C SER A 110 5.65 -1.06 -9.49
N TYR A 111 6.47 -1.76 -10.27
CA TYR A 111 7.88 -1.38 -10.44
C TYR A 111 8.06 0.02 -11.05
N ASN A 112 7.27 0.36 -12.07
CA ASN A 112 7.33 1.66 -12.73
C ASN A 112 6.87 2.79 -11.81
N LEU A 113 5.78 2.58 -11.06
CA LEU A 113 5.26 3.56 -10.11
C LEU A 113 6.19 3.71 -8.91
N ALA A 114 6.68 2.61 -8.34
CA ALA A 114 7.65 2.61 -7.24
C ALA A 114 8.92 3.38 -7.62
N ARG A 115 9.47 3.16 -8.82
CA ARG A 115 10.63 3.90 -9.32
C ARG A 115 10.38 5.40 -9.43
N LYS A 116 9.14 5.79 -9.73
CA LYS A 116 8.74 7.20 -9.91
C LYS A 116 8.51 7.91 -8.59
N TYR A 117 7.89 7.24 -7.63
CA TYR A 117 7.35 7.88 -6.43
C TYR A 117 8.12 7.58 -5.14
N LEU A 118 8.86 6.47 -5.07
CA LEU A 118 9.72 6.20 -3.92
C LEU A 118 11.05 6.93 -4.06
N SER A 119 11.59 7.31 -2.91
CA SER A 119 12.97 7.74 -2.77
C SER A 119 13.92 6.64 -3.22
N LYS A 120 15.13 7.03 -3.63
CA LYS A 120 16.14 6.09 -4.13
C LYS A 120 16.46 4.99 -3.11
N GLU A 121 16.50 5.32 -1.83
CA GLU A 121 16.81 4.38 -0.75
C GLU A 121 15.71 3.33 -0.58
N THR A 122 14.46 3.77 -0.43
CA THR A 122 13.31 2.86 -0.29
C THR A 122 13.10 2.03 -1.55
N TYR A 123 13.27 2.61 -2.73
CA TYR A 123 13.16 1.86 -3.99
C TYR A 123 14.23 0.78 -4.12
N ASN A 124 15.49 1.07 -3.76
CA ASN A 124 16.55 0.06 -3.80
C ASN A 124 16.27 -1.08 -2.81
N HIS A 125 15.78 -0.77 -1.62
CA HIS A 125 15.37 -1.77 -0.63
C HIS A 125 14.20 -2.62 -1.14
N TYR A 126 13.19 -2.01 -1.74
CA TYR A 126 12.09 -2.71 -2.42
C TYR A 126 12.62 -3.66 -3.50
N LEU A 127 13.57 -3.22 -4.33
CA LEU A 127 14.21 -4.08 -5.33
C LEU A 127 15.01 -5.25 -4.71
N GLU A 128 15.60 -5.09 -3.54
CA GLU A 128 16.32 -6.18 -2.87
C GLU A 128 15.37 -7.27 -2.36
N ILE A 129 14.23 -6.87 -1.81
CA ILE A 129 13.20 -7.79 -1.32
C ILE A 129 12.56 -8.57 -2.46
N THR A 130 12.29 -7.89 -3.57
CA THR A 130 11.53 -8.46 -4.71
C THR A 130 12.36 -9.24 -5.72
N LYS A 131 13.69 -9.34 -5.51
CA LYS A 131 14.61 -10.19 -6.31
C LYS A 131 14.56 -11.69 -5.95
N ARG A 132 13.71 -12.08 -4.99
CA ARG A 132 13.62 -13.47 -4.51
C ARG A 132 12.99 -14.42 -5.52
#